data_AF-G5GJP2-F1
#
_entry.id   AF-G5GJP2-F1
#
_cell.length_a   1.000
_cell.length_b   1.000
_cell.length_c   1.000
_cell.angle_alpha   90.00
_cell.angle_beta   90.00
_cell.angle_gamma   90.00
#
_symmetry.space_group_name_H-M   'P 1'
#
loop_
_entity.id
_entity.type
_entity.pdbx_description
1 polymer ?
#
loop_
_entity_poly.entity_id
_entity_poly.type
_entity_poly.pdbx_seq_one_letter_code
_entity_poly.pdbx_strand_id
1 'polypeptide(L)' 'MTDIEKAARIIYLNKTCFNGLFRVNQAGQFNSPYGKYKNPNIVNTPVVLAMSKYFNENNIKIIDGDYKNALRNRLILLKE' A
#
# COMPACT_ATOMS: atom_id res chain seq x y z
N MET A 1 -9.74 8.50 -13.28
CA MET A 1 -8.44 7.97 -12.83
C MET A 1 -8.56 6.46 -12.68
N THR A 2 -7.73 5.71 -13.39
CA THR A 2 -7.72 4.23 -13.37
C THR A 2 -7.19 3.72 -12.04
N ASP A 3 -7.40 2.43 -11.76
CA ASP A 3 -6.88 1.83 -10.52
C ASP A 3 -5.35 1.79 -10.50
N ILE A 4 -4.71 1.66 -11.67
CA ILE A 4 -3.26 1.77 -11.84
C ILE A 4 -2.79 3.19 -11.46
N GLU A 5 -3.45 4.23 -11.96
CA GLU A 5 -3.11 5.62 -11.65
C GLU A 5 -3.32 5.94 -10.16
N LYS A 6 -4.38 5.39 -9.52
CA LYS A 6 -4.59 5.49 -8.07
C LYS A 6 -3.46 4.83 -7.28
N ALA A 7 -3.10 3.60 -7.63
CA ALA A 7 -2.03 2.86 -6.97
C ALA A 7 -0.68 3.60 -7.11
N ALA A 8 -0.34 4.05 -8.32
CA ALA A 8 0.87 4.83 -8.58
C ALA A 8 0.90 6.13 -7.76
N ARG A 9 -0.23 6.86 -7.68
CA ARG A 9 -0.36 8.06 -6.87
C ARG A 9 -0.13 7.78 -5.38
N ILE A 10 -0.67 6.69 -4.85
CA ILE A 10 -0.48 6.32 -3.43
C ILE A 10 1.00 6.02 -3.15
N ILE A 11 1.67 5.25 -4.02
CA ILE A 11 3.11 4.96 -3.87
C ILE A 11 3.92 6.26 -3.90
N TYR A 12 3.65 7.14 -4.86
CA TYR A 12 4.30 8.45 -4.96
C TYR A 12 4.12 9.27 -3.68
N LEU A 13 2.88 9.40 -3.19
CA LEU A 13 2.58 10.16 -1.97
C LEU A 13 3.27 9.54 -0.76
N ASN A 14 3.22 8.21 -0.60
CA ASN A 14 3.89 7.51 0.49
C ASN A 14 5.41 7.72 0.48
N LYS A 15 6.05 7.76 -0.69
CA LYS A 15 7.50 7.97 -0.79
C LYS A 15 7.93 9.43 -0.61
N THR A 16 7.02 10.39 -0.71
CA THR A 16 7.34 11.82 -0.74
C THR A 16 6.76 12.61 0.43
N CYS A 17 5.75 12.09 1.13
CA CYS A 17 5.16 12.72 2.31
C CYS A 17 5.99 12.50 3.58
N PHE A 18 5.74 13.32 4.59
CA PHE A 18 6.43 13.29 5.88
C PHE A 18 6.36 11.89 6.51
N ASN A 19 7.54 11.30 6.75
CA ASN A 19 7.76 9.98 7.34
C ASN A 19 7.02 8.82 6.64
N GLY A 20 6.64 9.00 5.37
CA GLY A 20 5.80 8.04 4.66
C GLY A 20 4.44 7.78 5.32
N LEU A 21 3.92 8.75 6.07
CA LEU A 21 2.65 8.64 6.76
C LEU A 21 1.48 8.68 5.76
N PHE A 22 0.73 7.60 5.65
CA PHE A 22 -0.56 7.63 4.97
C PHE A 22 -1.66 8.07 5.96
N ARG A 23 -2.23 9.26 5.75
CA ARG A 23 -3.30 9.82 6.59
C ARG A 23 -4.36 10.47 5.72
N VAL A 24 -5.62 10.25 6.09
CA VAL A 24 -6.79 10.85 5.45
C VAL A 24 -7.63 11.60 6.48
N ASN A 25 -8.37 12.62 6.03
CA ASN A 25 -9.39 13.28 6.84
C ASN A 25 -10.72 12.50 6.79
N GLN A 26 -11.75 12.97 7.52
CA GLN A 26 -13.07 12.35 7.52
C GLN A 26 -13.76 12.33 6.15
N ALA A 27 -13.36 13.21 5.23
CA ALA A 27 -13.83 13.21 3.84
C ALA A 27 -13.02 12.25 2.93
N GLY A 28 -12.10 11.45 3.48
CA GLY A 28 -11.27 10.49 2.74
C GLY A 28 -10.13 11.13 1.94
N GLN A 29 -9.83 12.40 2.16
CA GLN A 29 -8.79 13.13 1.43
C GLN A 29 -7.45 13.00 2.14
N PHE A 30 -6.40 12.68 1.37
CA PHE A 30 -5.03 12.62 1.87
C PHE A 30 -4.58 13.98 2.44
N ASN A 31 -3.99 13.98 3.65
CA ASN A 31 -3.63 15.22 4.35
C ASN A 31 -2.25 15.17 5.05
N SER A 32 -1.36 14.25 4.65
CA SER A 32 0.02 14.28 5.15
C SER A 32 0.84 15.35 4.43
N PRO A 33 1.66 16.14 5.14
CA PRO A 33 2.47 17.19 4.53
C PRO A 33 3.63 16.59 3.71
N TYR A 34 4.24 17.43 2.85
CA TYR A 34 5.43 17.05 2.08
C TYR A 34 6.65 16.82 2.98
N GLY A 35 7.39 15.72 2.74
CA GLY A 35 8.47 15.24 3.60
C GLY A 35 9.85 15.86 3.35
N LYS A 36 10.02 16.66 2.29
CA LYS A 36 11.28 17.36 1.94
C LYS A 36 12.50 16.45 1.75
N TYR A 37 12.30 15.21 1.30
CA TYR A 37 13.40 14.32 0.96
C TYR A 37 14.16 14.84 -0.26
N LYS A 38 15.50 14.89 -0.20
CA LYS A 38 16.35 15.37 -1.31
C LYS A 38 16.30 14.45 -2.54
N ASN A 39 16.25 13.14 -2.32
CA ASN A 39 16.17 12.14 -3.39
C ASN A 39 15.32 10.94 -2.91
N PRO A 40 13.99 11.08 -2.85
CA PRO A 40 13.12 9.99 -2.44
C PRO A 40 13.22 8.83 -3.43
N ASN A 41 13.37 7.61 -2.94
CA ASN A 41 13.27 6.41 -3.78
C ASN A 41 11.79 6.11 -4.10
N ILE A 42 11.27 6.81 -5.12
CA ILE A 42 9.85 6.76 -5.50
C ILE A 42 9.50 5.44 -6.18
N VAL A 43 10.34 4.99 -7.11
CA VAL A 43 10.08 3.78 -7.92
C VAL A 43 11.15 2.75 -7.65
N ASN A 44 10.73 1.59 -7.14
CA ASN A 44 11.58 0.43 -6.98
C ASN A 44 11.11 -0.70 -7.90
N THR A 45 11.52 -0.63 -9.18
CA THR A 45 11.13 -1.58 -10.22
C THR A 45 11.45 -3.03 -9.86
N PRO A 46 12.67 -3.36 -9.35
CA PRO A 46 12.97 -4.75 -8.95
C PRO A 46 11.97 -5.32 -7.94
N VAL A 47 11.60 -4.53 -6.92
CA VAL A 47 10.64 -4.97 -5.89
C VAL A 47 9.24 -5.15 -6.48
N VAL A 48 8.77 -4.21 -7.31
CA VAL A 48 7.45 -4.31 -7.94
C VAL A 48 7.35 -5.55 -8.82
N LEU A 49 8.37 -5.82 -9.64
CA LEU A 49 8.41 -7.01 -10.49
C LEU A 49 8.49 -8.30 -9.67
N ALA A 50 9.31 -8.33 -8.61
CA ALA A 50 9.42 -9.49 -7.73
C ALA A 50 8.09 -9.81 -7.02
N MET A 51 7.38 -8.79 -6.53
CA MET A 51 6.05 -8.95 -5.90
C MET A 51 5.01 -9.40 -6.91
N SER A 52 4.99 -8.82 -8.11
CA SER A 52 4.09 -9.24 -9.19
C SER A 52 4.31 -10.72 -9.53
N LYS A 53 5.57 -11.14 -9.72
CA LYS A 53 5.91 -12.54 -9.95
C LYS A 53 5.40 -13.43 -8.82
N TYR A 54 5.71 -13.09 -7.56
CA TYR A 54 5.29 -13.85 -6.40
C TYR A 54 3.76 -14.00 -6.30
N PHE A 55 3.00 -12.93 -6.53
CA PHE A 55 1.54 -12.99 -6.48
C PHE A 55 0.91 -13.78 -7.62
N ASN A 56 1.51 -13.78 -8.82
CA ASN A 56 0.99 -14.55 -9.95
C ASN A 56 1.38 -16.04 -9.89
N GLU A 57 2.50 -16.39 -9.27
CA GLU A 57 2.99 -17.77 -9.17
C GLU A 57 2.42 -18.54 -7.97
N ASN A 58 1.76 -17.86 -7.02
CA ASN A 58 1.25 -18.47 -5.80
C ASN A 58 -0.26 -18.26 -5.66
N ASN A 59 -0.95 -19.19 -5.00
CA ASN A 59 -2.38 -19.07 -4.70
C ASN A 59 -2.62 -18.13 -3.52
N ILE A 60 -2.59 -16.81 -3.78
CA ILE A 60 -2.73 -15.76 -2.77
C ILE A 60 -4.07 -15.05 -2.94
N LYS A 61 -4.83 -14.95 -1.84
CA LYS A 61 -6.08 -14.19 -1.80
C LYS A 61 -5.90 -12.93 -0.96
N ILE A 62 -5.93 -11.77 -1.61
CA ILE A 62 -5.93 -10.46 -0.95
C ILE A 62 -7.39 -10.03 -0.76
N ILE A 63 -7.73 -9.60 0.45
CA ILE A 63 -9.07 -9.12 0.81
C ILE A 63 -8.96 -7.80 1.56
N ASP A 64 -9.95 -6.93 1.36
CA ASP A 64 -10.16 -5.71 2.13
C ASP A 64 -11.47 -5.85 2.92
N GLY A 65 -11.48 -5.45 4.19
CA GLY A 65 -12.64 -5.56 5.07
C GLY A 65 -12.29 -5.77 6.54
N ASP A 66 -13.33 -5.94 7.36
CA ASP A 66 -13.18 -6.16 8.82
C ASP A 66 -12.35 -7.43 9.09
N TYR A 67 -11.34 -7.29 9.96
CA TYR A 67 -10.46 -8.39 10.36
C TYR A 67 -11.23 -9.61 10.88
N LYS A 68 -12.39 -9.44 11.53
CA LYS A 68 -13.25 -10.53 12.00
C LYS A 68 -13.69 -11.44 10.86
N ASN A 69 -13.88 -10.90 9.66
CA ASN A 69 -14.22 -11.68 8.47
C ASN A 69 -13.01 -12.44 7.92
N ALA A 70 -11.80 -11.88 8.06
CA ALA A 70 -10.57 -12.59 7.75
C ALA A 70 -10.37 -13.79 8.68
N LEU A 71 -10.74 -13.64 9.97
CA LEU A 71 -10.58 -14.62 11.06
C LEU A 71 -11.42 -15.90 10.97
N ARG A 72 -12.50 -15.92 10.18
CA ARG A 72 -13.39 -17.09 10.12
C ARG A 72 -12.74 -18.26 9.36
N ASN A 73 -12.63 -19.41 10.03
CA ASN A 73 -12.25 -20.72 9.47
C ASN A 73 -10.90 -20.75 8.72
N ARG A 74 -9.89 -19.99 9.18
CA ARG A 74 -8.54 -19.94 8.58
C ARG A 74 -7.45 -19.93 9.66
N LEU A 75 -6.30 -20.55 9.37
CA LEU A 75 -5.08 -20.38 10.17
C LEU A 75 -4.46 -19.01 9.87
N ILE A 76 -4.24 -18.18 10.89
CA ILE A 76 -3.89 -16.77 10.71
C ILE A 76 -2.71 -16.39 11.59
N LEU A 77 -1.82 -15.60 10.99
CA LEU A 77 -0.74 -14.90 11.67
C LEU A 77 -1.16 -13.43 11.81
N LEU A 78 -1.39 -13.00 13.04
CA LEU A 78 -1.58 -11.58 13.36
C LEU A 78 -0.22 -10.99 13.74
N LYS A 79 0.15 -9.87 13.11
CA LYS A 79 1.26 -9.04 13.59
C LYS A 79 0.67 -7.96 14.49
N GLU A 80 1.21 -7.85 15.69
CA GLU A 80 0.99 -6.70 16.59
C GLU A 80 1.60 -5.42 16.02
#